data_AF-A0A2V8SH63-F1
#
_entry.id   AF-A0A2V8SH63-F1
#
_cell.length_a   1.000
_cell.length_b   1.000
_cell.length_c   1.000
_cell.angle_alpha   90.00
_cell.angle_beta   90.00
_cell.angle_gamma   90.00
#
_symmetry.space_group_name_H-M   'P 1'
#
loop_
_entity.id
_entity.type
_entity.pdbx_description
1 polymer ?
#
loop_
_entity_poly.entity_id
_entity_poly.type
_entity_poly.pdbx_seq_one_letter_code
_entity_poly.pdbx_strand_id
1 'polypeptide(L)'
;MQEGKVVRLVAALLAAALLAASCSTQSKRSDFFGKIDPPAGQVLRYISGSEPESLDPQMSSGQPEARLDMALYDGLAEYHPKTMEPIPAVAERWVIDEDASEFVFFLRHNAKFSDGSPITARDFVYTFRRGFRPELASRTAYLGFDIKNAQAFNEGGAFVHDPKTNRFLLATEAPGVGDEAKNENASATQPSAPLTEAEQESVSHRELSKKGEDAAPDTDFHHTMHMPERLVVPFDEKDRQKALKSNPKLAALIADKDLVKVEDKDIGVEAVDDYTLRVTLRQSAPYFLGLIPHQFFRVIQEKTVKSNGVNWTRPENIVCSGPFFLK
;
A
#
# COMPACT_ATOMS: atom_id res chain seq x y z
N MET A 1 79.55 -29.19 29.43
CA MET A 1 78.50 -28.26 29.94
C MET A 1 77.79 -27.43 28.86
N GLN A 2 78.22 -27.46 27.59
CA GLN A 2 77.59 -26.71 26.49
C GLN A 2 76.47 -27.46 25.75
N GLU A 3 76.55 -28.78 25.58
CA GLU A 3 75.54 -29.56 24.82
C GLU A 3 74.14 -29.52 25.45
N GLY A 4 74.03 -29.60 26.78
CA GLY A 4 72.75 -29.53 27.48
C GLY A 4 72.04 -28.17 27.35
N LYS A 5 72.77 -27.09 27.05
CA LYS A 5 72.17 -25.76 26.80
C LYS A 5 71.59 -25.67 25.39
N VAL A 6 72.25 -26.26 24.39
CA VAL A 6 71.78 -26.27 23.00
C VAL A 6 70.51 -27.12 22.87
N VAL A 7 70.46 -28.31 23.49
CA VAL A 7 69.27 -29.17 23.48
C VAL A 7 68.06 -28.48 24.15
N ARG A 8 68.28 -27.77 25.26
CA ARG A 8 67.21 -27.00 25.93
C ARG A 8 66.74 -25.81 25.11
N LEU A 9 67.64 -25.13 24.40
CA LEU A 9 67.30 -24.00 23.53
C LEU A 9 66.48 -24.47 22.32
N VAL A 10 66.87 -25.58 21.71
CA VAL A 10 66.16 -26.19 20.57
C VAL A 10 64.78 -26.69 21.00
N ALA A 11 64.68 -27.35 22.17
CA ALA A 11 63.39 -27.79 22.71
C ALA A 11 62.47 -26.60 23.05
N ALA A 12 63.01 -25.51 23.58
CA ALA A 12 62.25 -24.29 23.86
C ALA A 12 61.76 -23.60 22.57
N LEU A 13 62.59 -23.57 21.52
CA LEU A 13 62.20 -23.02 20.22
C LEU A 13 61.15 -23.88 19.50
N LEU A 14 61.27 -25.21 19.58
CA LEU A 14 60.24 -26.13 19.07
C LEU A 14 58.92 -26.01 19.83
N ALA A 15 58.96 -25.90 21.16
CA ALA A 15 57.77 -25.66 21.97
C ALA A 15 57.13 -24.31 21.65
N ALA A 16 57.93 -23.25 21.46
CA ALA A 16 57.44 -21.93 21.06
C ALA A 16 56.81 -21.94 19.66
N ALA A 17 57.40 -22.68 18.70
CA ALA A 17 56.85 -22.84 17.36
C ALA A 17 55.53 -23.64 17.36
N LEU A 18 55.43 -24.69 18.20
CA LEU A 18 54.20 -25.47 18.38
C LEU A 18 53.09 -24.65 19.07
N LEU A 19 53.45 -23.83 20.06
CA LEU A 19 52.51 -22.91 20.73
C LEU A 19 52.04 -21.78 19.79
N ALA A 20 52.92 -21.26 18.93
CA ALA A 20 52.56 -20.27 17.93
C ALA A 20 51.62 -20.84 16.85
N ALA A 21 51.85 -22.08 16.39
CA ALA A 21 50.98 -22.75 15.42
C ALA A 21 49.57 -23.06 15.98
N SER A 22 49.47 -23.27 17.30
CA SER A 22 48.20 -23.50 18.00
C SER A 22 47.32 -22.24 18.09
N CYS A 23 47.91 -21.04 18.06
CA CYS A 23 47.14 -19.78 18.10
C CYS A 23 46.63 -19.36 16.72
N SER A 24 47.22 -19.87 15.62
CA SER A 24 46.77 -19.59 14.25
C SER A 24 45.71 -20.57 13.73
N THR A 25 45.45 -21.68 14.43
CA THR A 25 44.47 -22.71 14.02
C THR A 25 43.10 -22.57 14.66
N GLN A 26 42.84 -21.45 15.36
CA GLN A 26 41.49 -21.02 15.65
C GLN A 26 40.87 -20.43 14.38
N SER A 27 40.66 -21.30 13.40
CA SER A 27 39.69 -21.11 12.33
C SER A 27 38.44 -20.57 12.99
N LYS A 28 38.10 -19.31 12.68
CA LYS A 28 36.79 -18.75 12.98
C LYS A 28 35.79 -19.74 12.38
N ARG A 29 35.21 -20.59 13.23
CA ARG A 29 34.10 -21.43 12.85
C ARG A 29 33.02 -20.44 12.45
N SER A 30 32.85 -20.26 11.15
CA SER A 30 31.76 -19.48 10.58
C SER A 30 30.47 -19.93 11.25
N ASP A 31 29.72 -19.00 11.83
CA ASP A 31 28.39 -19.29 12.39
C ASP A 31 27.42 -19.79 11.30
N PHE A 32 27.80 -19.68 10.03
CA PHE A 32 27.05 -20.11 8.87
C PHE A 32 27.58 -21.45 8.32
N PHE A 33 26.66 -22.39 8.09
CA PHE A 33 26.93 -23.60 7.30
C PHE A 33 27.09 -23.21 5.82
N GLY A 34 28.29 -23.39 5.25
CA GLY A 34 28.53 -23.25 3.81
C GLY A 34 29.77 -22.46 3.43
N LYS A 35 30.05 -22.38 2.13
CA LYS A 35 31.09 -21.51 1.56
C LYS A 35 30.61 -20.07 1.61
N ILE A 36 31.25 -19.25 2.44
CA ILE A 36 30.94 -17.82 2.66
C ILE A 36 31.70 -16.89 1.70
N ASP A 37 32.33 -17.42 0.66
CA ASP A 37 32.85 -16.59 -0.43
C ASP A 37 31.65 -16.06 -1.22
N PRO A 38 31.35 -14.76 -1.20
CA PRO A 38 30.27 -14.21 -2.01
C PRO A 38 30.59 -14.49 -3.49
N PRO A 39 29.60 -14.91 -4.30
CA PRO A 39 29.79 -15.06 -5.74
C PRO A 39 30.34 -13.77 -6.35
N ALA A 40 31.14 -13.89 -7.41
CA ALA A 40 31.53 -12.73 -8.20
C ALA A 40 30.28 -12.17 -8.93
N GLY A 41 29.54 -11.29 -8.25
CA GLY A 41 28.30 -10.67 -8.73
C GLY A 41 27.36 -10.36 -7.56
N GLN A 42 26.68 -9.20 -7.62
CA GLN A 42 25.60 -8.83 -6.69
C GLN A 42 24.32 -9.63 -7.01
N VAL A 43 24.42 -10.96 -6.98
CA VAL A 43 23.35 -11.89 -7.35
C VAL A 43 22.82 -12.57 -6.10
N LEU A 44 21.60 -12.22 -5.70
CA LEU A 44 20.83 -12.95 -4.70
C LEU A 44 19.95 -14.00 -5.41
N ARG A 45 20.07 -15.27 -5.01
CA ARG A 45 19.17 -16.34 -5.43
C ARG A 45 18.38 -16.79 -4.21
N TYR A 46 17.05 -16.74 -4.29
CA TYR A 46 16.17 -17.18 -3.22
C TYR A 46 14.99 -17.95 -3.79
N ILE A 47 14.35 -18.76 -2.95
CA ILE A 47 13.13 -19.49 -3.29
C ILE A 47 11.96 -18.57 -2.95
N SER A 48 11.21 -18.09 -3.95
CA SER A 48 10.10 -17.15 -3.74
C SER A 48 8.81 -17.82 -3.22
N GLY A 49 8.73 -19.15 -3.31
CA GLY A 49 7.55 -19.94 -2.91
C GLY A 49 6.95 -20.67 -4.10
N SER A 50 5.63 -20.61 -4.24
CA SER A 50 4.89 -21.12 -5.40
C SER A 50 5.00 -20.19 -6.61
N GLU A 51 4.56 -20.70 -7.77
CA GLU A 51 4.36 -19.88 -8.96
C GLU A 51 3.36 -18.75 -8.66
N PRO A 52 3.67 -17.48 -9.02
CA PRO A 52 2.75 -16.37 -8.83
C PRO A 52 1.53 -16.49 -9.76
N GLU A 53 0.33 -16.21 -9.25
CA GLU A 53 -0.90 -16.21 -10.05
C GLU A 53 -0.95 -15.04 -11.04
N SER A 54 -0.34 -13.91 -10.67
CA SER A 54 -0.29 -12.68 -11.45
C SER A 54 0.89 -11.81 -11.02
N LEU A 55 1.33 -10.90 -11.90
CA LEU A 55 2.24 -9.78 -11.58
C LEU A 55 1.52 -8.43 -11.65
N ASP A 56 0.18 -8.47 -11.59
CA ASP A 56 -0.69 -7.29 -11.54
C ASP A 56 -0.97 -6.99 -10.06
N PRO A 57 -0.42 -5.90 -9.49
CA PRO A 57 -0.49 -5.65 -8.06
C PRO A 57 -1.91 -5.49 -7.51
N GLN A 58 -2.89 -5.14 -8.37
CA GLN A 58 -4.30 -5.06 -7.97
C GLN A 58 -5.03 -6.40 -8.08
N MET A 59 -4.45 -7.44 -8.69
CA MET A 59 -5.02 -8.80 -8.75
C MET A 59 -4.38 -9.76 -7.75
N SER A 60 -3.11 -9.52 -7.42
CA SER A 60 -2.31 -10.30 -6.48
C SER A 60 -2.90 -10.26 -5.06
N SER A 61 -2.92 -11.41 -4.38
CA SER A 61 -3.33 -11.50 -2.97
C SER A 61 -2.43 -12.37 -2.11
N GLY A 62 -1.44 -13.04 -2.70
CA GLY A 62 -0.53 -13.94 -2.00
C GLY A 62 0.80 -13.29 -1.63
N GLN A 63 1.51 -13.95 -0.70
CA GLN A 63 2.87 -13.57 -0.32
C GLN A 63 3.92 -13.79 -1.44
N PRO A 64 3.84 -14.84 -2.29
CA PRO A 64 4.79 -15.00 -3.39
C PRO A 64 4.78 -13.81 -4.35
N GLU A 65 3.59 -13.33 -4.72
CA GLU A 65 3.38 -12.15 -5.56
C GLU A 65 3.86 -10.89 -4.85
N ALA A 66 3.51 -10.70 -3.58
CA ALA A 66 3.91 -9.50 -2.83
C ALA A 66 5.42 -9.26 -2.87
N ARG A 67 6.25 -10.31 -2.75
CA ARG A 67 7.70 -10.17 -2.85
C ARG A 67 8.17 -9.69 -4.22
N LEU A 68 7.49 -10.12 -5.28
CA LEU A 68 7.80 -9.72 -6.66
C LEU A 68 7.27 -8.32 -6.94
N ASP A 69 6.02 -8.03 -6.57
CA ASP A 69 5.38 -6.74 -6.76
C ASP A 69 6.12 -5.63 -6.00
N MET A 70 6.65 -5.93 -4.81
CA MET A 70 7.51 -5.00 -4.06
C MET A 70 8.87 -4.72 -4.73
N ALA A 71 9.35 -5.63 -5.58
CA ALA A 71 10.59 -5.44 -6.34
C ALA A 71 10.36 -4.77 -7.70
N LEU A 72 9.19 -5.01 -8.32
CA LEU A 72 8.83 -4.54 -9.66
C LEU A 72 8.14 -3.18 -9.65
N TYR A 73 7.44 -2.82 -8.58
CA TYR A 73 6.66 -1.59 -8.50
C TYR A 73 7.00 -0.80 -7.24
N ASP A 74 6.92 0.52 -7.33
CA ASP A 74 7.02 1.41 -6.16
C ASP A 74 5.63 1.81 -5.63
N GLY A 75 5.55 2.08 -4.32
CA GLY A 75 4.41 2.71 -3.67
C GLY A 75 4.65 4.19 -3.35
N LEU A 76 3.62 4.87 -2.83
CA LEU A 76 3.79 6.20 -2.24
C LEU A 76 4.75 6.15 -1.04
N ALA A 77 4.62 5.11 -0.23
CA ALA A 77 5.49 4.80 0.90
C ALA A 77 5.98 3.34 0.81
N GLU A 78 7.03 3.02 1.54
CA GLU A 78 7.59 1.67 1.68
C GLU A 78 7.62 1.24 3.16
N TYR A 79 7.71 -0.06 3.44
CA TYR A 79 7.88 -0.53 4.82
C TYR A 79 9.31 -0.32 5.30
N HIS A 80 9.49 0.32 6.46
CA HIS A 80 10.80 0.35 7.11
C HIS A 80 11.22 -1.09 7.47
N PRO A 81 12.44 -1.55 7.10
CA PRO A 81 12.84 -2.96 7.18
C PRO A 81 12.95 -3.53 8.60
N LYS A 82 12.84 -2.69 9.63
CA LYS A 82 12.89 -3.10 11.04
C LYS A 82 11.61 -2.84 11.81
N THR A 83 11.00 -1.66 11.59
CA THR A 83 9.84 -1.21 12.37
C THR A 83 8.53 -1.45 11.65
N MET A 84 8.57 -1.76 10.34
CA MET A 84 7.39 -1.85 9.47
C MET A 84 6.60 -0.53 9.37
N GLU A 85 7.14 0.57 9.90
CA GLU A 85 6.52 1.88 9.76
C GLU A 85 6.66 2.37 8.31
N PRO A 86 5.67 3.13 7.80
CA PRO A 86 5.75 3.74 6.48
C PRO A 86 6.90 4.74 6.39
N ILE A 87 7.76 4.59 5.38
CA ILE A 87 8.84 5.52 5.03
C ILE A 87 8.65 6.08 3.62
N PRO A 88 9.18 7.29 3.32
CA PRO A 88 9.11 7.88 1.98
C PRO A 88 9.61 6.96 0.86
N ALA A 89 8.81 6.82 -0.20
CA ALA A 89 9.16 6.11 -1.44
C ALA A 89 8.99 7.06 -2.64
N VAL A 90 7.97 6.87 -3.48
CA VAL A 90 7.66 7.84 -4.56
C VAL A 90 7.18 9.16 -3.99
N ALA A 91 6.44 9.13 -2.87
CA ALA A 91 6.20 10.33 -2.09
C ALA A 91 7.45 10.64 -1.26
N GLU A 92 7.98 11.86 -1.37
CA GLU A 92 9.10 12.33 -0.54
C GLU A 92 8.65 12.75 0.85
N ARG A 93 7.38 13.14 1.00
CA ARG A 93 6.72 13.47 2.26
C ARG A 93 5.20 13.42 2.11
N TRP A 94 4.50 13.50 3.23
CA TRP A 94 3.04 13.61 3.27
C TRP A 94 2.57 14.46 4.44
N VAL A 95 1.37 15.03 4.31
CA VAL A 95 0.65 15.73 5.37
C VAL A 95 -0.62 14.96 5.69
N ILE A 96 -0.95 14.86 6.97
CA ILE A 96 -2.17 14.23 7.48
C ILE A 96 -2.92 15.33 8.25
N ASP A 97 -4.23 15.44 8.02
CA ASP A 97 -5.09 16.34 8.78
C ASP A 97 -5.24 15.92 10.25
N GLU A 98 -5.89 16.76 11.07
CA GLU A 98 -6.01 16.51 12.51
C GLU A 98 -6.83 15.25 12.83
N ASP A 99 -7.83 14.95 11.99
CA ASP A 99 -8.74 13.83 12.18
C ASP A 99 -8.28 12.55 11.45
N ALA A 100 -7.12 12.55 10.77
CA ALA A 100 -6.63 11.46 9.94
C ALA A 100 -7.68 10.96 8.92
N SER A 101 -8.39 11.91 8.32
CA SER A 101 -9.40 11.71 7.28
C SER A 101 -8.90 12.17 5.90
N GLU A 102 -7.79 12.91 5.85
CA GLU A 102 -7.17 13.38 4.62
C GLU A 102 -5.64 13.18 4.65
N PHE A 103 -5.12 12.70 3.52
CA PHE A 103 -3.70 12.45 3.31
C PHE A 103 -3.26 13.13 2.01
N VAL A 104 -2.27 14.01 2.11
CA VAL A 104 -1.68 14.70 0.96
C VAL A 104 -0.26 14.20 0.78
N PHE A 105 0.03 13.57 -0.37
CA PHE A 105 1.35 13.05 -0.71
C PHE A 105 2.03 13.97 -1.74
N PHE A 106 3.28 14.32 -1.46
CA PHE A 106 4.12 15.12 -2.35
C PHE A 106 5.12 14.19 -3.02
N LEU A 107 5.05 14.08 -4.35
CA LEU A 107 5.80 13.12 -5.14
C LEU A 107 7.15 13.67 -5.59
N ARG A 108 8.13 12.78 -5.71
CA ARG A 108 9.44 13.11 -6.27
C ARG A 108 9.34 13.48 -7.75
N HIS A 109 9.84 14.65 -8.11
CA HIS A 109 9.84 15.12 -9.52
C HIS A 109 10.72 14.28 -10.47
N ASN A 110 11.66 13.50 -9.93
CA ASN A 110 12.57 12.66 -10.70
C ASN A 110 12.16 11.18 -10.75
N ALA A 111 11.03 10.80 -10.16
CA ALA A 111 10.50 9.44 -10.22
C ALA A 111 10.09 9.08 -11.65
N LYS A 112 10.50 7.90 -12.12
CA LYS A 112 10.29 7.44 -13.49
C LYS A 112 9.94 5.97 -13.53
N PHE A 113 9.10 5.60 -14.49
CA PHE A 113 8.92 4.22 -14.89
C PHE A 113 10.16 3.71 -15.66
N SER A 114 10.22 2.39 -15.86
CA SER A 114 11.30 1.68 -16.56
C SER A 114 11.51 2.13 -18.01
N ASP A 115 10.46 2.66 -18.65
CA ASP A 115 10.51 3.22 -20.00
C ASP A 115 11.00 4.68 -20.05
N GLY A 116 11.32 5.26 -18.89
CA GLY A 116 11.81 6.62 -18.73
C GLY A 116 10.72 7.69 -18.62
N SER A 117 9.44 7.34 -18.75
CA SER A 117 8.33 8.27 -18.52
C SER A 117 8.25 8.69 -17.04
N PRO A 118 7.84 9.93 -16.73
CA PRO A 118 7.71 10.38 -15.35
C PRO A 118 6.55 9.67 -14.64
N ILE A 119 6.71 9.43 -13.33
CA ILE A 119 5.61 9.03 -12.45
C ILE A 119 4.95 10.30 -11.89
N THR A 120 3.63 10.40 -12.03
CA THR A 120 2.83 11.57 -11.61
C THR A 120 1.70 11.17 -10.68
N ALA A 121 1.07 12.14 -10.03
CA ALA A 121 -0.12 11.92 -9.21
C ALA A 121 -1.28 11.30 -10.02
N ARG A 122 -1.35 11.58 -11.33
CA ARG A 122 -2.37 10.98 -12.22
C ARG A 122 -2.21 9.47 -12.35
N ASP A 123 -0.99 8.95 -12.28
CA ASP A 123 -0.74 7.50 -12.33
C ASP A 123 -1.29 6.81 -11.08
N PHE A 124 -1.18 7.45 -9.91
CA PHE A 124 -1.79 6.96 -8.67
C PHE A 124 -3.32 7.05 -8.69
N VAL A 125 -3.88 8.17 -9.18
CA VAL A 125 -5.34 8.29 -9.39
C VAL A 125 -5.85 7.16 -10.27
N TYR A 126 -5.18 6.90 -11.40
CA TYR A 126 -5.51 5.79 -12.28
C TYR A 126 -5.39 4.44 -11.57
N THR A 127 -4.27 4.20 -10.89
CA THR A 127 -3.97 2.95 -10.19
C THR A 127 -5.06 2.62 -9.16
N PHE A 128 -5.41 3.59 -8.32
CA PHE A 128 -6.40 3.40 -7.26
C PHE A 128 -7.79 3.16 -7.88
N ARG A 129 -8.21 4.02 -8.82
CA ARG A 129 -9.50 3.87 -9.52
C ARG A 129 -9.62 2.53 -10.24
N ARG A 130 -8.55 2.07 -10.90
CA ARG A 130 -8.50 0.77 -11.56
C ARG A 130 -8.64 -0.36 -10.55
N GLY A 131 -7.91 -0.30 -9.43
CA GLY A 131 -7.94 -1.31 -8.38
C GLY A 131 -9.34 -1.55 -7.81
N PHE A 132 -10.16 -0.50 -7.76
CA PHE A 132 -11.55 -0.59 -7.29
C PHE A 132 -12.56 -0.95 -8.38
N ARG A 133 -12.18 -1.15 -9.64
CA ARG A 133 -13.15 -1.50 -10.69
C ARG A 133 -13.81 -2.86 -10.40
N PRO A 134 -15.16 -2.94 -10.42
CA PRO A 134 -15.86 -4.21 -10.23
C PRO A 134 -15.40 -5.28 -11.23
N GLU A 135 -15.11 -4.88 -12.47
CA GLU A 135 -14.70 -5.78 -13.56
C GLU A 135 -13.31 -6.37 -13.35
N LEU A 136 -12.46 -5.73 -12.53
CA LEU A 136 -11.16 -6.27 -12.19
C LEU A 136 -11.29 -7.43 -11.19
N ALA A 137 -12.35 -7.48 -10.39
CA ALA A 137 -12.58 -8.50 -9.37
C ALA A 137 -11.38 -8.68 -8.42
N SER A 138 -10.76 -7.56 -8.03
CA SER A 138 -9.64 -7.56 -7.09
C SER A 138 -10.05 -8.15 -5.73
N ARG A 139 -9.35 -9.21 -5.31
CA ARG A 139 -9.55 -9.82 -3.98
C ARG A 139 -9.07 -8.94 -2.83
N THR A 140 -8.32 -7.88 -3.13
CA THR A 140 -7.66 -7.01 -2.14
C THR A 140 -8.18 -5.57 -2.18
N ALA A 141 -9.17 -5.26 -3.03
CA ALA A 141 -9.81 -3.94 -3.11
C ALA A 141 -10.35 -3.45 -1.76
N TYR A 142 -10.78 -4.35 -0.87
CA TYR A 142 -11.28 -4.01 0.45
C TYR A 142 -10.29 -3.23 1.32
N LEU A 143 -8.98 -3.35 1.06
CA LEU A 143 -7.94 -2.60 1.77
C LEU A 143 -8.07 -1.09 1.59
N GLY A 144 -8.69 -0.64 0.49
CA GLY A 144 -8.88 0.77 0.20
C GLY A 144 -10.31 1.27 0.44
N PHE A 145 -11.21 0.49 1.04
CA PHE A 145 -12.62 0.86 1.19
C PHE A 145 -12.89 2.04 2.13
N ASP A 146 -11.91 2.40 2.97
CA ASP A 146 -12.00 3.65 3.75
C ASP A 146 -11.80 4.90 2.90
N ILE A 147 -11.24 4.79 1.69
CA ILE A 147 -11.22 5.89 0.71
C ILE A 147 -12.65 6.21 0.32
N LYS A 148 -13.02 7.49 0.38
CA LYS A 148 -14.40 7.93 0.17
C LYS A 148 -14.94 7.43 -1.17
N ASN A 149 -16.14 6.83 -1.14
CA ASN A 149 -16.83 6.20 -2.27
C ASN A 149 -16.13 5.00 -2.94
N ALA A 150 -14.96 4.54 -2.47
CA ALA A 150 -14.25 3.42 -3.10
C ALA A 150 -15.05 2.11 -3.02
N GLN A 151 -15.60 1.80 -1.83
CA GLN A 151 -16.46 0.63 -1.65
C GLN A 151 -17.74 0.73 -2.50
N ALA A 152 -18.40 1.90 -2.46
CA ALA A 152 -19.62 2.14 -3.24
C ALA A 152 -19.38 1.95 -4.75
N PHE A 153 -18.23 2.38 -5.27
CA PHE A 153 -17.85 2.13 -6.66
C PHE A 153 -17.60 0.64 -6.92
N ASN A 154 -16.80 -0.02 -6.08
CA ASN A 154 -16.42 -1.42 -6.24
C ASN A 154 -17.61 -2.39 -6.17
N GLU A 155 -18.60 -2.09 -5.34
CA GLU A 155 -19.81 -2.89 -5.16
C GLU A 155 -20.91 -2.56 -6.18
N GLY A 156 -20.68 -1.63 -7.11
CA GLY A 156 -21.69 -1.23 -8.10
C GLY A 156 -22.86 -0.47 -7.47
N GLY A 157 -22.57 0.47 -6.59
CA GLY A 157 -23.52 1.33 -5.93
C GLY A 157 -24.06 2.46 -6.80
N ALA A 158 -25.13 3.09 -6.32
CA ALA A 158 -25.73 4.28 -6.90
C ALA A 158 -26.09 5.28 -5.80
N PHE A 159 -25.79 6.54 -6.05
CA PHE A 159 -26.29 7.65 -5.25
C PHE A 159 -27.77 7.87 -5.53
N VAL A 160 -28.52 8.19 -4.48
CA VAL A 160 -29.96 8.47 -4.56
C VAL A 160 -30.17 9.98 -4.75
N HIS A 161 -30.66 10.40 -5.91
CA HIS A 161 -30.94 11.80 -6.25
C HIS A 161 -32.44 12.10 -6.16
N ASP A 162 -32.79 13.21 -5.52
CA ASP A 162 -34.16 13.70 -5.46
C ASP A 162 -34.38 14.77 -6.54
N PRO A 163 -35.09 14.45 -7.65
CA PRO A 163 -35.30 15.40 -8.74
C PRO A 163 -36.15 16.60 -8.33
N LYS A 164 -36.95 16.49 -7.25
CA LYS A 164 -37.79 17.58 -6.75
C LYS A 164 -36.98 18.68 -6.05
N THR A 165 -35.92 18.29 -5.35
CA THR A 165 -35.05 19.21 -4.60
C THR A 165 -33.68 19.41 -5.27
N ASN A 166 -33.41 18.65 -6.32
CA ASN A 166 -32.12 18.58 -7.02
C ASN A 166 -30.94 18.28 -6.08
N ARG A 167 -31.15 17.41 -5.08
CA ARG A 167 -30.17 17.06 -4.04
C ARG A 167 -29.98 15.55 -3.95
N PHE A 168 -28.77 15.11 -3.63
CA PHE A 168 -28.52 13.73 -3.22
C PHE A 168 -28.96 13.50 -1.77
N LEU A 169 -29.70 12.42 -1.53
CA LEU A 169 -30.01 12.00 -0.17
C LEU A 169 -28.72 11.60 0.55
N LEU A 170 -28.67 11.86 1.85
CA LEU A 170 -27.53 11.54 2.70
C LEU A 170 -27.72 10.20 3.41
N ALA A 171 -26.63 9.54 3.75
CA ALA A 171 -26.67 8.28 4.51
C ALA A 171 -27.40 8.44 5.85
N THR A 172 -27.27 9.61 6.49
CA THR A 172 -27.97 9.97 7.74
C THR A 172 -29.49 10.07 7.61
N GLU A 173 -30.02 10.22 6.39
CA GLU A 173 -31.47 10.29 6.13
C GLU A 173 -32.10 8.90 5.96
N ALA A 174 -31.29 7.85 5.80
CA ALA A 174 -31.76 6.49 5.58
C ALA A 174 -31.90 5.70 6.89
N PRO A 175 -33.14 5.33 7.31
CA PRO A 175 -33.34 4.58 8.54
C PRO A 175 -32.69 3.20 8.48
N GLY A 176 -31.78 2.91 9.42
CA GLY A 176 -31.10 1.62 9.53
C GLY A 176 -29.94 1.38 8.56
N VAL A 177 -29.58 2.37 7.72
CA VAL A 177 -28.46 2.26 6.76
C VAL A 177 -27.16 2.91 7.29
N GLY A 178 -27.18 3.45 8.52
CA GLY A 178 -26.01 4.05 9.18
C GLY A 178 -25.52 3.34 10.45
N ASP A 179 -26.24 2.33 10.92
CA ASP A 179 -25.88 1.59 12.15
C ASP A 179 -25.00 0.36 11.86
N GLU A 180 -25.03 -0.17 10.62
CA GLU A 180 -24.30 -1.38 10.21
C GLU A 180 -22.86 -1.08 9.75
N ALA A 181 -22.55 0.15 9.34
CA ALA A 181 -21.19 0.55 8.93
C ALA A 181 -20.16 0.57 10.08
N LYS A 182 -20.60 0.34 11.33
CA LYS A 182 -19.73 0.23 12.51
C LYS A 182 -19.27 -1.18 12.84
N ASN A 183 -19.76 -2.22 12.17
CA ASN A 183 -19.35 -3.58 12.51
C ASN A 183 -19.64 -4.54 11.36
N GLU A 184 -18.62 -4.86 10.55
CA GLU A 184 -18.58 -6.16 9.86
C GLU A 184 -17.17 -6.61 9.40
N ASN A 185 -16.13 -5.78 9.52
CA ASN A 185 -14.73 -6.22 9.37
C ASN A 185 -13.91 -6.28 10.68
N ALA A 186 -14.55 -6.24 11.85
CA ALA A 186 -13.90 -6.44 13.15
C ALA A 186 -13.64 -7.94 13.47
N SER A 187 -13.55 -8.81 12.47
CA SER A 187 -13.25 -10.24 12.65
C SER A 187 -11.95 -10.63 11.95
N ALA A 188 -10.82 -10.13 12.47
CA ALA A 188 -9.57 -10.86 12.67
C ALA A 188 -8.43 -9.91 13.08
N THR A 189 -8.58 -9.18 14.18
CA THR A 189 -7.44 -8.51 14.82
C THR A 189 -7.55 -8.75 16.32
N GLN A 190 -6.63 -9.54 16.87
CA GLN A 190 -6.44 -9.56 18.32
C GLN A 190 -6.08 -8.13 18.76
N PRO A 191 -6.59 -7.64 19.90
CA PRO A 191 -6.14 -6.36 20.44
C PRO A 191 -4.63 -6.46 20.68
N SER A 192 -3.84 -5.66 19.98
CA SER A 192 -2.43 -5.48 20.33
C SER A 192 -2.35 -4.94 21.75
N ALA A 193 -1.41 -5.48 22.52
CA ALA A 193 -1.13 -5.02 23.88
C ALA A 193 -0.79 -3.51 23.88
N PRO A 194 -1.01 -2.78 24.99
CA PRO A 194 -0.63 -1.39 25.08
C PRO A 194 0.87 -1.22 24.80
N LEU A 195 1.21 -0.24 23.97
CA LEU A 195 2.59 0.08 23.62
C LEU A 195 3.41 0.37 24.89
N THR A 196 4.62 -0.15 24.93
CA THR A 196 5.60 0.10 25.99
C THR A 196 6.17 1.52 25.87
N GLU A 197 6.67 2.09 26.97
CA GLU A 197 7.28 3.44 26.98
C GLU A 197 8.45 3.59 25.97
N ALA A 198 9.11 2.49 25.59
CA ALA A 198 10.15 2.48 24.57
C ALA A 198 9.61 2.58 23.12
N GLU A 199 8.38 2.14 22.87
CA GLU A 199 7.67 2.32 21.58
C GLU A 199 7.02 3.71 21.47
N GLN A 200 6.87 4.40 22.60
CA GLN A 200 6.48 5.81 22.63
C GLN A 200 7.66 6.75 22.29
N GLU A 201 8.90 6.29 22.43
CA GLU A 201 10.12 7.07 22.12
C GLU A 201 10.61 6.92 20.66
N SER A 202 10.06 6.01 19.83
CA SER A 202 10.41 5.92 18.40
C SER A 202 9.68 6.92 17.50
N VAL A 203 8.97 7.89 18.07
CA VAL A 203 8.27 8.98 17.38
C VAL A 203 9.30 9.97 16.79
N SER A 204 10.05 9.55 15.77
CA SER A 204 11.03 10.38 15.04
C SER A 204 10.69 10.55 13.55
N HIS A 205 9.43 10.32 13.17
CA HIS A 205 8.91 10.67 11.84
C HIS A 205 7.66 11.57 11.86
N ARG A 206 7.18 11.96 13.05
CA ARG A 206 6.12 12.97 13.19
C ARG A 206 6.54 14.36 12.65
N GLU A 207 7.83 14.58 12.41
CA GLU A 207 8.35 15.83 11.82
C GLU A 207 8.05 15.98 10.31
N LEU A 208 7.58 14.95 9.61
CA LEU A 208 7.12 15.08 8.21
C LEU A 208 5.70 15.67 8.10
N SER A 209 4.95 15.71 9.21
CA SER A 209 3.68 16.43 9.35
C SER A 209 3.95 17.84 9.92
N LYS A 210 4.50 18.74 9.09
CA LYS A 210 4.58 20.15 9.49
C LYS A 210 3.22 20.81 9.30
N LYS A 211 2.56 21.09 10.42
CA LYS A 211 1.33 21.88 10.51
C LYS A 211 1.57 23.28 9.93
N GLY A 212 0.79 23.67 8.91
CA GLY A 212 0.54 25.07 8.57
C GLY A 212 1.29 25.71 7.40
N GLU A 213 2.23 25.04 6.71
CA GLU A 213 2.97 25.67 5.59
C GLU A 213 2.78 25.02 4.20
N ASP A 214 2.19 23.83 4.10
CA ASP A 214 2.09 23.08 2.83
C ASP A 214 0.69 22.47 2.60
N ALA A 215 -0.38 23.24 2.76
CA ALA A 215 -1.72 22.76 2.36
C ALA A 215 -1.81 22.72 0.83
N ALA A 216 -2.12 21.56 0.27
CA ALA A 216 -2.44 21.47 -1.16
C ALA A 216 -3.61 22.41 -1.49
N PRO A 217 -3.64 23.00 -2.70
CA PRO A 217 -4.75 23.85 -3.15
C PRO A 217 -6.12 23.25 -2.84
N ASP A 218 -7.06 24.12 -2.49
CA ASP A 218 -8.46 23.76 -2.33
C ASP A 218 -9.11 23.67 -3.72
N THR A 219 -9.72 22.54 -4.04
CA THR A 219 -10.29 22.24 -5.36
C THR A 219 -11.80 22.01 -5.24
N ASP A 220 -12.55 22.18 -6.34
CA ASP A 220 -13.99 21.84 -6.35
C ASP A 220 -14.25 20.36 -5.97
N PHE A 221 -13.31 19.49 -6.33
CA PHE A 221 -13.37 18.08 -5.98
C PHE A 221 -13.14 17.87 -4.49
N HIS A 222 -12.15 18.54 -3.90
CA HIS A 222 -11.89 18.53 -2.47
C HIS A 222 -13.12 19.00 -1.68
N HIS A 223 -13.74 20.12 -2.07
CA HIS A 223 -15.00 20.57 -1.49
C HIS A 223 -16.11 19.51 -1.57
N THR A 224 -16.22 18.82 -2.71
CA THR A 224 -17.19 17.72 -2.90
C THR A 224 -16.91 16.54 -1.96
N MET A 225 -15.64 16.19 -1.76
CA MET A 225 -15.23 15.10 -0.87
C MET A 225 -15.40 15.43 0.61
N HIS A 226 -15.53 16.71 0.99
CA HIS A 226 -15.90 17.12 2.35
C HIS A 226 -17.41 17.26 2.59
N MET A 227 -18.24 17.05 1.56
CA MET A 227 -19.69 17.00 1.76
C MET A 227 -20.11 15.76 2.56
N PRO A 228 -21.25 15.80 3.29
CA PRO A 228 -21.78 14.63 4.00
C PRO A 228 -21.94 13.42 3.07
N GLU A 229 -21.78 12.22 3.65
CA GLU A 229 -21.86 10.97 2.90
C GLU A 229 -23.23 10.80 2.25
N ARG A 230 -23.23 10.56 0.93
CA ARG A 230 -24.44 10.34 0.15
C ARG A 230 -24.97 8.94 0.43
N LEU A 231 -26.29 8.79 0.45
CA LEU A 231 -26.94 7.49 0.51
C LEU A 231 -26.59 6.69 -0.75
N VAL A 232 -26.04 5.49 -0.52
CA VAL A 232 -25.73 4.52 -1.57
C VAL A 232 -26.69 3.35 -1.47
N VAL A 233 -27.22 2.92 -2.61
CA VAL A 233 -27.98 1.68 -2.77
C VAL A 233 -27.40 0.86 -3.92
N PRO A 234 -27.60 -0.46 -3.99
CA PRO A 234 -27.16 -1.25 -5.14
C PRO A 234 -27.74 -0.70 -6.45
N PHE A 235 -26.91 -0.54 -7.48
CA PHE A 235 -27.36 -0.12 -8.81
C PHE A 235 -28.03 -1.26 -9.58
N ASP A 236 -27.58 -2.50 -9.38
CA ASP A 236 -28.25 -3.67 -9.94
C ASP A 236 -29.67 -3.81 -9.36
N GLU A 237 -30.65 -4.00 -10.25
CA GLU A 237 -32.06 -4.09 -9.87
C GLU A 237 -32.34 -5.28 -8.94
N LYS A 238 -31.75 -6.44 -9.20
CA LYS A 238 -32.02 -7.66 -8.43
C LYS A 238 -31.46 -7.51 -7.02
N ASP A 239 -30.24 -7.03 -6.88
CA ASP A 239 -29.60 -6.83 -5.58
C ASP A 239 -30.28 -5.70 -4.80
N ARG A 240 -30.69 -4.63 -5.48
CA ARG A 240 -31.49 -3.57 -4.87
C ARG A 240 -32.82 -4.11 -4.36
N GLN A 241 -33.59 -4.84 -5.16
CA GLN A 241 -34.86 -5.41 -4.72
C GLN A 241 -34.69 -6.36 -3.53
N LYS A 242 -33.57 -7.08 -3.44
CA LYS A 242 -33.23 -7.88 -2.27
C LYS A 242 -33.02 -7.00 -1.03
N ALA A 243 -32.23 -5.93 -1.14
CA ALA A 243 -31.97 -4.99 -0.04
C ALA A 243 -33.23 -4.22 0.41
N LEU A 244 -34.10 -3.83 -0.53
CA LEU A 244 -35.34 -3.11 -0.24
C LEU A 244 -36.39 -3.99 0.45
N LYS A 245 -36.43 -5.29 0.15
CA LYS A 245 -37.31 -6.24 0.85
C LYS A 245 -36.98 -6.36 2.34
N SER A 246 -35.70 -6.31 2.70
CA SER A 246 -35.26 -6.33 4.10
C SER A 246 -35.40 -4.99 4.80
N ASN A 247 -35.55 -3.88 4.06
CA ASN A 247 -35.72 -2.54 4.63
C ASN A 247 -36.87 -1.75 3.96
N PRO A 248 -38.13 -1.95 4.40
CA PRO A 248 -39.30 -1.25 3.86
C PRO A 248 -39.24 0.28 4.01
N LYS A 249 -38.52 0.79 5.02
CA LYS A 249 -38.35 2.23 5.23
C LYS A 249 -37.45 2.83 4.16
N LEU A 250 -36.35 2.16 3.84
CA LEU A 250 -35.48 2.53 2.72
C LEU A 250 -36.24 2.46 1.39
N ALA A 251 -37.05 1.42 1.18
CA ALA A 251 -37.89 1.28 -0.01
C ALA A 251 -38.83 2.49 -0.20
N ALA A 252 -39.49 2.94 0.87
CA ALA A 252 -40.35 4.11 0.83
C ALA A 252 -39.56 5.41 0.59
N LEU A 253 -38.36 5.53 1.17
CA LEU A 253 -37.51 6.73 1.03
C LEU A 253 -37.07 6.96 -0.42
N ILE A 254 -36.79 5.88 -1.16
CA ILE A 254 -36.20 5.97 -2.51
C ILE A 254 -37.18 5.77 -3.66
N ALA A 255 -38.46 5.51 -3.40
CA ALA A 255 -39.44 5.10 -4.42
C ALA A 255 -39.60 6.08 -5.59
N ASP A 256 -39.50 7.39 -5.32
CA ASP A 256 -39.62 8.47 -6.31
C ASP A 256 -38.28 9.21 -6.48
N LYS A 257 -37.17 8.47 -6.55
CA LYS A 257 -35.82 9.02 -6.65
C LYS A 257 -35.08 8.47 -7.86
N ASP A 258 -34.21 9.29 -8.42
CA ASP A 258 -33.33 8.89 -9.51
C ASP A 258 -32.08 8.21 -8.92
N LEU A 259 -31.58 7.20 -9.62
CA LEU A 259 -30.36 6.48 -9.23
C LEU A 259 -29.22 6.90 -10.15
N VAL A 260 -28.21 7.53 -9.57
CA VAL A 260 -26.99 7.94 -10.28
C VAL A 260 -25.91 6.94 -9.94
N LYS A 261 -25.47 6.16 -10.92
CA LYS A 261 -24.39 5.18 -10.74
C LYS A 261 -23.14 5.88 -10.19
N VAL A 262 -22.50 5.26 -9.19
CA VAL A 262 -21.19 5.70 -8.69
C VAL A 262 -20.15 5.38 -9.76
N GLU A 263 -19.34 6.37 -10.13
CA GLU A 263 -18.30 6.25 -11.14
C GLU A 263 -16.90 6.36 -10.52
N ASP A 264 -15.85 6.01 -11.27
CA ASP A 264 -14.48 6.03 -10.78
C ASP A 264 -14.02 7.44 -10.38
N LYS A 265 -14.55 8.47 -11.06
CA LYS A 265 -14.36 9.88 -10.72
C LYS A 265 -14.96 10.31 -9.39
N ASP A 266 -15.85 9.52 -8.78
CA ASP A 266 -16.43 9.84 -7.48
C ASP A 266 -15.56 9.33 -6.32
N ILE A 267 -14.56 8.48 -6.58
CA ILE A 267 -13.64 7.96 -5.56
C ILE A 267 -12.74 9.09 -5.06
N GLY A 268 -12.60 9.24 -3.75
CA GLY A 268 -11.86 10.28 -3.02
C GLY A 268 -10.34 10.26 -3.20
N VAL A 269 -9.88 10.29 -4.45
CA VAL A 269 -8.48 10.36 -4.86
C VAL A 269 -8.38 11.37 -5.99
N GLU A 270 -7.56 12.40 -5.81
CA GLU A 270 -7.31 13.42 -6.82
C GLU A 270 -5.82 13.73 -6.99
N ALA A 271 -5.46 14.03 -8.23
CA ALA A 271 -4.19 14.67 -8.56
C ALA A 271 -4.44 16.18 -8.55
N VAL A 272 -4.02 16.86 -7.47
CA VAL A 272 -4.16 18.32 -7.34
C VAL A 272 -3.29 19.02 -8.38
N ASP A 273 -2.11 18.47 -8.63
CA ASP A 273 -1.23 18.79 -9.75
C ASP A 273 -0.46 17.52 -10.17
N ASP A 274 0.60 17.64 -10.97
CA ASP A 274 1.38 16.50 -11.46
C ASP A 274 2.13 15.75 -10.35
N TYR A 275 2.40 16.38 -9.21
CA TYR A 275 3.25 15.88 -8.12
C TYR A 275 2.59 15.99 -6.74
N THR A 276 1.32 16.37 -6.66
CA THR A 276 0.54 16.42 -5.43
C THR A 276 -0.69 15.52 -5.55
N LEU A 277 -0.73 14.46 -4.74
CA LEU A 277 -1.85 13.52 -4.66
C LEU A 277 -2.60 13.75 -3.35
N ARG A 278 -3.91 13.99 -3.40
CA ARG A 278 -4.78 14.02 -2.23
C ARG A 278 -5.65 12.77 -2.18
N VAL A 279 -5.75 12.16 -1.00
CA VAL A 279 -6.64 11.05 -0.69
C VAL A 279 -7.55 11.46 0.46
N THR A 280 -8.86 11.43 0.23
CA THR A 280 -9.90 11.74 1.21
C THR A 280 -10.61 10.46 1.62
N LEU A 281 -10.71 10.23 2.92
CA LEU A 281 -11.36 9.09 3.51
C LEU A 281 -12.82 9.40 3.86
N ARG A 282 -13.64 8.35 3.99
CA ARG A 282 -15.03 8.49 4.44
C ARG A 282 -15.14 8.80 5.94
N GLN A 283 -14.11 8.46 6.72
CA GLN A 283 -14.01 8.64 8.16
C GLN A 283 -12.54 8.69 8.60
N SER A 284 -12.29 9.05 9.86
CA SER A 284 -10.96 8.98 10.48
C SER A 284 -10.39 7.56 10.41
N ALA A 285 -9.19 7.41 9.84
CA ALA A 285 -8.45 6.15 9.83
C ALA A 285 -6.94 6.40 10.01
N PRO A 286 -6.45 6.55 11.26
CA PRO A 286 -5.03 6.77 11.53
C PRO A 286 -4.10 5.66 11.01
N TYR A 287 -4.61 4.45 10.84
CA TYR A 287 -3.87 3.31 10.31
C TYR A 287 -3.70 3.34 8.78
N PHE A 288 -4.42 4.21 8.06
CA PHE A 288 -4.45 4.21 6.59
C PHE A 288 -3.05 4.36 5.98
N LEU A 289 -2.20 5.24 6.54
CA LEU A 289 -0.82 5.38 6.10
C LEU A 289 -0.03 4.06 6.21
N GLY A 290 -0.33 3.23 7.21
CA GLY A 290 0.25 1.89 7.38
C GLY A 290 -0.13 0.91 6.28
N LEU A 291 -1.24 1.14 5.58
CA LEU A 291 -1.70 0.30 4.46
C LEU A 291 -1.05 0.70 3.13
N ILE A 292 -0.65 1.96 2.98
CA ILE A 292 -0.13 2.52 1.72
C ILE A 292 1.06 1.73 1.12
N PRO A 293 2.01 1.16 1.89
CA PRO A 293 3.08 0.34 1.32
C PRO A 293 2.65 -1.03 0.77
N HIS A 294 1.40 -1.46 1.02
CA HIS A 294 0.87 -2.73 0.54
C HIS A 294 0.81 -2.81 -1.00
N GLN A 295 1.03 -4.01 -1.56
CA GLN A 295 1.12 -4.24 -3.02
C GLN A 295 -0.04 -3.63 -3.81
N PHE A 296 -1.26 -3.68 -3.27
CA PHE A 296 -2.47 -3.13 -3.90
C PHE A 296 -2.32 -1.65 -4.33
N PHE A 297 -1.61 -0.85 -3.55
CA PHE A 297 -1.43 0.59 -3.78
C PHE A 297 -0.19 0.94 -4.62
N ARG A 298 0.55 -0.05 -5.13
CA ARG A 298 1.74 0.18 -5.96
C ARG A 298 1.37 0.70 -7.34
N VAL A 299 2.12 1.70 -7.79
CA VAL A 299 1.80 2.46 -9.00
C VAL A 299 2.04 1.63 -10.26
N ILE A 300 1.09 1.70 -11.18
CA ILE A 300 1.19 1.10 -12.51
C ILE A 300 1.01 2.17 -13.59
N GLN A 301 1.56 1.92 -14.78
CA GLN A 301 1.47 2.87 -15.89
C GLN A 301 0.19 2.64 -16.71
N GLU A 302 -0.70 3.64 -16.74
CA GLU A 302 -1.98 3.57 -17.47
C GLU A 302 -1.80 3.20 -18.95
N LYS A 303 -0.81 3.81 -19.60
CA LYS A 303 -0.53 3.60 -21.02
C LYS A 303 -0.24 2.13 -21.33
N THR A 304 0.61 1.48 -20.53
CA THR A 304 0.96 0.06 -20.70
C THR A 304 -0.24 -0.85 -20.49
N VAL A 305 -1.07 -0.59 -19.47
CA VAL A 305 -2.30 -1.36 -19.22
C VAL A 305 -3.27 -1.22 -20.38
N LYS A 306 -3.53 0.02 -20.85
CA LYS A 306 -4.47 0.28 -21.95
C LYS A 306 -4.00 -0.32 -23.27
N SER A 307 -2.70 -0.30 -23.55
CA SER A 307 -2.14 -0.78 -24.82
C SER A 307 -2.11 -2.30 -24.91
N ASN A 308 -1.92 -2.99 -23.78
CA ASN A 308 -1.68 -4.43 -23.76
C ASN A 308 -2.83 -5.25 -23.16
N GLY A 309 -3.83 -4.59 -22.55
CA GLY A 309 -4.99 -5.25 -21.94
C GLY A 309 -4.56 -6.27 -20.89
N VAL A 310 -5.17 -7.45 -20.89
CA VAL A 310 -4.84 -8.53 -19.92
C VAL A 310 -3.40 -9.05 -20.01
N ASN A 311 -2.66 -8.72 -21.08
CA ASN A 311 -1.28 -9.16 -21.29
C ASN A 311 -0.25 -8.11 -20.86
N TRP A 312 -0.66 -7.04 -20.17
CA TRP A 312 0.22 -5.93 -19.81
C TRP A 312 1.36 -6.32 -18.86
N THR A 313 1.19 -7.37 -18.07
CA THR A 313 2.18 -7.90 -17.13
C THR A 313 3.16 -8.90 -17.74
N ARG A 314 3.05 -9.22 -19.04
CA ARG A 314 4.01 -10.11 -19.70
C ARG A 314 5.41 -9.49 -19.73
N PRO A 315 6.50 -10.28 -19.67
CA PRO A 315 7.86 -9.77 -19.69
C PRO A 315 8.17 -8.79 -20.82
N GLU A 316 7.59 -8.99 -22.01
CA GLU A 316 7.77 -8.11 -23.17
C GLU A 316 7.01 -6.77 -23.09
N ASN A 317 6.02 -6.65 -22.20
CA ASN A 317 5.10 -5.52 -22.12
C ASN A 317 5.20 -4.74 -20.81
N ILE A 318 5.58 -5.39 -19.71
CA ILE A 318 5.54 -4.83 -18.37
C ILE A 318 6.43 -3.59 -18.25
N VAL A 319 5.86 -2.53 -17.69
CA VAL A 319 6.58 -1.32 -17.33
C VAL A 319 6.60 -1.22 -15.82
N CYS A 320 7.80 -1.35 -15.25
CA CYS A 320 8.05 -1.36 -13.81
C CYS A 320 8.29 0.06 -13.29
N SER A 321 8.08 0.27 -12.00
CA SER A 321 8.49 1.49 -11.28
C SER A 321 9.55 1.21 -10.22
N GLY A 322 9.62 -0.02 -9.72
CA GLY A 322 10.50 -0.41 -8.63
C GLY A 322 11.98 -0.60 -9.01
N PRO A 323 12.81 -1.03 -8.05
CA PRO A 323 14.26 -1.15 -8.21
C PRO A 323 14.72 -2.26 -9.17
N PHE A 324 13.84 -3.19 -9.56
CA PHE A 324 14.15 -4.30 -10.45
C PHE A 324 13.20 -4.37 -11.64
N PHE A 325 13.68 -5.01 -12.72
CA PHE A 325 12.90 -5.27 -13.93
C PHE A 325 12.78 -6.79 -14.13
N LEU A 326 11.66 -7.21 -14.73
CA LEU A 326 11.50 -8.59 -15.17
C LEU A 326 12.39 -8.84 -16.39
N LYS A 327 13.16 -9.93 -16.37
CA LYS A 327 14.11 -10.31 -17.42
C LYS A 327 13.91 -11.76 -17.86
#